data_AF-A0A1S2K5X0-F1
#
_entry.id   AF-A0A1S2K5X0-F1
#
_cell.length_a   1.000
_cell.length_b   1.000
_cell.length_c   1.000
_cell.angle_alpha   90.00
_cell.angle_beta   90.00
_cell.angle_gamma   90.00
#
_symmetry.space_group_name_H-M   'P 1'
#
loop_
_entity.id
_entity.type
_entity.pdbx_description
1 polymer ?
#
loop_
_entity_poly.entity_id
_entity_poly.type
_entity_poly.pdbx_seq_one_letter_code
_entity_poly.pdbx_strand_id
1 'polypeptide(L)'
;MLVGFGLLLVLLAGVLSVVASDALADQRAYAAAPACPGGSRGDSCTTTVPATVVGREDVASGKSVHHWLRLTERGSHTVQRLRMAGSGPVYGAVRAGDEVQVTYWRGEIHTVRFGAAAQESWSSPASAWRFPMGSALALLPFGLSMLWAGCWFRRSSAAAVSMAPWQVSTWFMAGATLGCVGFVASMTAGGPRDALLVTAVGMVPSATVGGLFAGWLRRREKRAADTSGILPVLTAERQTVDAAVHGDVSYSVDGFDYLVVGDGPVSATPDPAGRVARRALPETLTVQRLRSLRPQDPAGWYSVFGHDCVVIECRDGDHTVLIATRRRQAPVVLGALLAASTG
;
A
#
# COMPACT_ATOMS: atom_id res chain seq x y z
N MET A 1 0.54 16.15 7.75
CA MET A 1 0.64 14.73 8.15
C MET A 1 1.54 13.91 7.22
N LEU A 2 1.26 13.85 5.89
CA LEU A 2 2.04 13.03 4.93
C LEU A 2 3.56 13.31 4.92
N VAL A 3 3.97 14.59 4.96
CA VAL A 3 5.39 14.96 4.97
C VAL A 3 6.10 14.46 6.24
N GLY A 4 5.47 14.62 7.41
CA GLY A 4 6.05 14.18 8.69
C GLY A 4 6.22 12.67 8.77
N PHE A 5 5.20 11.91 8.33
CA PHE A 5 5.27 10.45 8.30
C PHE A 5 6.25 9.95 7.22
N GLY A 6 6.27 10.56 6.05
CA GLY A 6 7.25 10.25 5.01
C GLY A 6 8.69 10.47 5.47
N LEU A 7 8.96 11.57 6.20
CA LEU A 7 10.27 11.86 6.78
C LEU A 7 10.66 10.81 7.84
N LEU A 8 9.73 10.46 8.73
CA LEU A 8 9.93 9.40 9.73
C LEU A 8 10.34 8.07 9.07
N LEU A 9 9.65 7.66 8.01
CA LEU A 9 9.97 6.42 7.29
C LEU A 9 11.36 6.45 6.64
N VAL A 10 11.76 7.57 6.04
CA VAL A 10 13.09 7.74 5.46
C VAL A 10 14.17 7.69 6.54
N LEU A 11 13.94 8.33 7.70
CA LEU A 11 14.86 8.27 8.84
C LEU A 11 14.98 6.85 9.39
N LEU A 12 13.86 6.14 9.56
CA LEU A 12 13.86 4.74 9.98
C LEU A 12 14.61 3.85 8.98
N ALA A 13 14.41 4.04 7.67
CA ALA A 13 15.17 3.35 6.64
C ALA A 13 16.67 3.64 6.75
N GLY A 14 17.05 4.89 7.06
CA GLY A 14 18.44 5.29 7.33
C GLY A 14 19.04 4.54 8.52
N VAL A 15 18.34 4.53 9.66
CA VAL A 15 18.77 3.80 10.87
C VAL A 15 18.92 2.30 10.58
N LEU A 16 17.94 1.69 9.91
CA LEU A 16 17.98 0.28 9.53
C LEU A 16 19.12 -0.03 8.56
N SER A 17 19.50 0.91 7.69
CA SER A 17 20.65 0.76 6.80
C SER A 17 21.98 0.76 7.57
N VAL A 18 22.08 1.55 8.64
CA VAL A 18 23.23 1.52 9.56
C VAL A 18 23.28 0.18 10.29
N VAL A 19 22.16 -0.29 10.85
CA VAL A 19 22.07 -1.60 11.52
C VAL A 19 22.43 -2.75 10.56
N ALA A 20 21.95 -2.69 9.31
CA ALA A 20 22.32 -3.67 8.30
C ALA A 20 23.82 -3.64 7.96
N SER A 21 24.43 -2.45 7.95
CA SER A 21 25.86 -2.28 7.69
C SER A 21 26.72 -2.87 8.81
N ASP A 22 26.30 -2.71 10.06
CA ASP A 22 26.94 -3.31 11.23
C ASP A 22 26.84 -4.83 11.19
N ALA A 23 25.63 -5.37 10.91
CA ALA A 23 25.43 -6.80 10.73
C ALA A 23 26.27 -7.39 9.59
N LEU A 24 26.47 -6.63 8.50
CA LEU A 24 27.38 -7.03 7.41
C LEU A 24 28.86 -6.99 7.84
N ALA A 25 29.24 -6.07 8.72
CA ALA A 25 30.59 -6.05 9.28
C ALA A 25 30.83 -7.28 10.17
N ASP A 26 29.89 -7.63 11.04
CA ASP A 26 29.95 -8.85 11.85
C ASP A 26 29.95 -10.12 10.99
N GLN A 27 29.15 -10.18 9.92
CA GLN A 27 29.19 -11.30 8.98
C GLN A 27 30.59 -11.47 8.37
N ARG A 28 31.23 -10.38 7.93
CA ARG A 28 32.59 -10.43 7.37
C ARG A 28 33.61 -10.82 8.42
N ALA A 29 33.48 -10.31 9.65
CA ALA A 29 34.36 -10.65 10.75
C ALA A 29 34.26 -12.14 11.10
N TYR A 30 33.05 -12.70 11.17
CA TYR A 30 32.82 -14.12 11.38
C TYR A 30 33.39 -14.97 10.25
N ALA A 31 33.10 -14.61 8.99
CA ALA A 31 33.59 -15.35 7.82
C ALA A 31 35.13 -15.33 7.68
N ALA A 32 35.79 -14.26 8.16
CA ALA A 32 37.23 -14.11 8.15
C ALA A 32 37.92 -14.63 9.44
N ALA A 33 37.15 -15.03 10.46
CA ALA A 33 37.70 -15.43 11.75
C ALA A 33 38.50 -16.74 11.63
N PRO A 34 39.81 -16.75 11.97
CA PRO A 34 40.62 -17.96 11.91
C PRO A 34 40.18 -18.98 12.95
N ALA A 35 40.63 -20.23 12.81
CA ALA A 35 40.42 -21.24 13.85
C ALA A 35 41.22 -20.90 15.11
N CYS A 36 40.64 -21.08 16.29
CA CYS A 36 41.32 -20.77 17.54
C CYS A 36 42.47 -21.75 17.82
N PRO A 37 43.62 -21.26 18.32
CA PRO A 37 44.75 -22.11 18.65
C PRO A 37 44.41 -23.04 19.83
N GLY A 38 44.80 -24.31 19.70
CA GLY A 38 44.61 -25.32 20.75
C GLY A 38 43.14 -25.63 21.11
N GLY A 39 42.18 -25.27 20.26
CA GLY A 39 40.75 -25.46 20.55
C GLY A 39 40.23 -24.58 21.70
N SER A 40 40.99 -23.57 22.11
CA SER A 40 40.56 -22.56 23.08
C SER A 40 39.44 -21.70 22.50
N ARG A 41 38.56 -21.14 23.35
CA ARG A 41 37.51 -20.21 22.91
C ARG A 41 38.02 -18.79 22.96
N GLY A 42 37.68 -17.99 21.94
CA GLY A 42 38.00 -16.57 21.89
C GLY A 42 37.01 -15.77 21.03
N ASP A 43 37.05 -14.45 21.17
CA ASP A 43 36.11 -13.53 20.49
C ASP A 43 36.48 -13.21 19.04
N SER A 44 37.74 -13.47 18.67
CA SER A 44 38.30 -13.15 17.35
C SER A 44 38.52 -14.38 16.46
N CYS A 45 38.23 -15.58 16.96
CA CYS A 45 38.50 -16.84 16.28
C CYS A 45 37.30 -17.80 16.44
N THR A 46 37.23 -18.79 15.55
CA THR A 46 36.18 -19.82 15.56
C THR A 46 36.70 -21.10 16.20
N THR A 47 35.88 -21.76 17.01
CA THR A 47 36.22 -23.07 17.62
C THR A 47 35.18 -24.09 17.24
N THR A 48 35.60 -25.21 16.65
CA THR A 48 34.67 -26.30 16.33
C THR A 48 34.83 -27.42 17.34
N VAL A 49 33.74 -27.79 18.02
CA VAL A 49 33.73 -28.81 19.09
C VAL A 49 32.73 -29.90 18.73
N PRO A 50 33.05 -31.19 18.93
CA PRO A 50 32.08 -32.27 18.79
C PRO A 50 31.05 -32.21 19.93
N ALA A 51 29.77 -32.35 19.58
CA ALA A 51 28.66 -32.41 20.51
C ALA A 51 27.73 -33.57 20.14
N THR A 52 27.06 -34.13 21.13
CA THR A 52 26.05 -35.17 20.94
C THR A 52 24.66 -34.56 21.04
N VAL A 53 23.78 -34.92 20.10
CA VAL A 53 22.39 -34.49 20.11
C VAL A 53 21.65 -35.25 21.21
N VAL A 54 21.04 -34.54 22.14
CA VAL A 54 20.19 -35.10 23.20
C VAL A 54 18.75 -35.23 22.71
N GLY A 55 18.30 -34.28 21.90
CA GLY A 55 16.94 -34.30 21.36
C GLY A 55 16.61 -33.05 20.57
N ARG A 56 15.40 -33.04 20.00
CA ARG A 56 14.81 -31.94 19.26
C ARG A 56 13.51 -31.53 19.92
N GLU A 57 13.20 -30.25 19.86
CA GLU A 57 11.98 -29.70 20.41
C GLU A 57 11.44 -28.66 19.43
N ASP A 58 10.17 -28.82 19.05
CA ASP A 58 9.43 -27.84 18.27
C ASP A 58 8.52 -27.08 19.22
N VAL A 59 8.76 -25.78 19.36
CA VAL A 59 7.94 -24.91 20.21
C VAL A 59 7.11 -23.99 19.34
N ALA A 60 5.80 -24.19 19.36
CA ALA A 60 4.86 -23.29 18.69
C ALA A 60 4.92 -21.89 19.34
N SER A 61 4.98 -20.86 18.50
CA SER A 61 5.01 -19.45 18.88
C SER A 61 4.10 -18.69 17.93
N GLY A 62 2.83 -18.56 18.33
CA GLY A 62 1.77 -17.99 17.48
C GLY A 62 1.59 -18.77 16.18
N LYS A 63 1.82 -18.12 15.04
CA LYS A 63 1.75 -18.73 13.69
C LYS A 63 3.06 -19.35 13.22
N SER A 64 4.10 -19.38 14.07
CA SER A 64 5.44 -19.87 13.74
C SER A 64 5.86 -21.01 14.66
N VAL A 65 6.83 -21.81 14.22
CA VAL A 65 7.44 -22.87 15.03
C VAL A 65 8.91 -22.52 15.25
N HIS A 66 9.38 -22.61 16.48
CA HIS A 66 10.79 -22.46 16.84
C HIS A 66 11.40 -23.85 17.00
N HIS A 67 12.39 -24.12 16.16
CA HIS A 67 13.14 -25.38 16.15
C HIS A 67 14.31 -25.29 17.14
N TRP A 68 14.22 -26.04 18.24
CA TRP A 68 15.26 -26.08 19.27
C TRP A 68 15.98 -27.42 19.27
N LEU A 69 17.30 -27.39 19.18
CA LEU A 69 18.17 -28.55 19.28
C LEU A 69 18.78 -28.58 20.68
N ARG A 70 18.68 -29.72 21.37
CA ARG A 70 19.33 -29.95 22.68
C ARG A 70 20.61 -30.72 22.45
N LEU A 71 21.72 -30.16 22.90
CA LEU A 71 23.07 -30.66 22.62
C LEU A 71 23.87 -30.80 23.92
N THR A 72 24.75 -31.79 23.98
CA THR A 72 25.74 -31.91 25.05
C THR A 72 27.12 -31.96 24.41
N GLU A 73 27.99 -31.01 24.76
CA GLU A 73 29.37 -31.00 24.28
C GLU A 73 30.15 -32.21 24.81
N ARG A 74 31.07 -32.75 24.02
CA ARG A 74 31.91 -33.88 24.44
C ARG A 74 32.73 -33.50 25.69
N GLY A 75 32.57 -34.27 26.76
CA GLY A 75 33.25 -34.04 28.03
C GLY A 75 32.53 -33.06 28.96
N SER A 76 31.41 -32.50 28.55
CA SER A 76 30.50 -31.73 29.41
C SER A 76 29.26 -32.56 29.75
N HIS A 77 28.67 -32.31 30.92
CA HIS A 77 27.39 -32.89 31.33
C HIS A 77 26.23 -31.89 31.18
N THR A 78 26.52 -30.67 30.73
CA THR A 78 25.51 -29.61 30.58
C THR A 78 24.78 -29.74 29.26
N VAL A 79 23.46 -29.83 29.30
CA VAL A 79 22.61 -29.79 28.10
C VAL A 79 22.39 -28.33 27.71
N GLN A 80 22.88 -27.95 26.53
CA GLN A 80 22.66 -26.64 25.93
C GLN A 80 21.46 -26.69 24.99
N ARG A 81 20.67 -25.61 24.99
CA ARG A 81 19.49 -25.46 24.12
C ARG A 81 19.81 -24.45 23.02
N LEU A 82 19.87 -24.91 21.78
CA LEU A 82 20.24 -24.11 20.62
C LEU A 82 19.03 -23.89 19.72
N ARG A 83 18.69 -22.63 19.40
CA ARG A 83 17.65 -22.32 18.43
C ARG A 83 18.24 -22.39 17.02
N MET A 84 17.68 -23.24 16.18
CA MET A 84 18.05 -23.37 14.77
C MET A 84 17.33 -22.32 13.92
N ALA A 85 17.95 -21.88 12.83
CA ALA A 85 17.34 -20.91 11.92
C ALA A 85 16.12 -21.45 11.14
N GLY A 86 15.93 -22.77 11.11
CA GLY A 86 14.84 -23.43 10.38
C GLY A 86 14.78 -24.95 10.65
N SER A 87 13.90 -25.64 9.93
CA SER A 87 13.64 -27.09 10.11
C SER A 87 14.68 -27.99 9.44
N GLY A 88 15.58 -27.46 8.61
CA GLY A 88 16.63 -28.21 7.94
C GLY A 88 17.75 -27.31 7.42
N PRO A 89 18.84 -27.90 6.88
CA PRO A 89 19.00 -29.32 6.57
C PRO A 89 19.42 -30.21 7.74
N VAL A 90 19.98 -29.66 8.83
CA VAL A 90 20.51 -30.45 9.96
C VAL A 90 19.42 -30.82 10.95
N TYR A 91 18.59 -29.87 11.37
CA TYR A 91 17.55 -30.09 12.38
C TYR A 91 16.62 -31.26 12.02
N GLY A 92 16.19 -31.35 10.75
CA GLY A 92 15.34 -32.43 10.27
C GLY A 92 16.02 -33.80 10.21
N ALA A 93 17.34 -33.83 10.02
CA ALA A 93 18.12 -35.05 9.79
C ALA A 93 18.62 -35.72 11.08
N VAL A 94 18.98 -34.91 12.09
CA VAL A 94 19.61 -35.41 13.33
C VAL A 94 18.62 -36.08 14.29
N ARG A 95 19.10 -37.09 15.01
CA ARG A 95 18.41 -37.85 16.05
C ARG A 95 19.17 -37.79 17.36
N ALA A 96 18.49 -38.12 18.45
CA ALA A 96 19.16 -38.26 19.75
C ALA A 96 20.25 -39.35 19.66
N GLY A 97 21.44 -39.05 20.16
CA GLY A 97 22.62 -39.90 20.08
C GLY A 97 23.57 -39.55 18.93
N ASP A 98 23.11 -38.78 17.93
CA ASP A 98 23.97 -38.42 16.79
C ASP A 98 25.08 -37.45 17.20
N GLU A 99 26.27 -37.62 16.63
CA GLU A 99 27.38 -36.70 16.78
C GLU A 99 27.30 -35.59 15.73
N VAL A 100 27.37 -34.34 16.20
CA VAL A 100 27.39 -33.13 15.38
C VAL A 100 28.63 -32.30 15.73
N GLN A 101 29.06 -31.47 14.79
CA GLN A 101 30.10 -30.48 15.03
C GLN A 101 29.44 -29.12 15.22
N VAL A 102 29.71 -28.45 16.34
CA VAL A 102 29.21 -27.10 16.62
C VAL A 102 30.36 -26.11 16.52
N THR A 103 30.16 -25.01 15.81
CA THR A 103 31.15 -23.94 15.66
C THR A 103 30.76 -22.74 16.52
N TYR A 104 31.65 -22.41 17.46
CA TYR A 104 31.56 -21.25 18.34
C TYR A 104 32.27 -20.04 17.73
N TRP A 105 31.72 -18.86 17.97
CA TRP A 105 32.39 -17.56 17.81
C TRP A 105 31.83 -16.60 18.87
N ARG A 106 32.69 -15.81 19.53
CA ARG A 106 32.29 -14.91 20.64
C ARG A 106 31.45 -15.60 21.72
N GLY A 107 31.75 -16.87 22.02
CA GLY A 107 31.06 -17.67 23.03
C GLY A 107 29.69 -18.23 22.63
N GLU A 108 29.18 -17.93 21.43
CA GLU A 108 27.89 -18.43 20.95
C GLU A 108 28.05 -19.47 19.85
N ILE A 109 27.09 -20.42 19.75
CA ILE A 109 27.06 -21.41 18.67
C ILE A 109 26.39 -20.78 17.45
N HIS A 110 27.13 -20.64 16.35
CA HIS A 110 26.60 -20.06 15.11
C HIS A 110 26.26 -21.10 14.06
N THR A 111 27.01 -22.21 13.98
CA THR A 111 26.79 -23.22 12.95
C THR A 111 26.82 -24.61 13.55
N VAL A 112 25.89 -25.46 13.09
CA VAL A 112 25.86 -26.89 13.41
C VAL A 112 26.08 -27.67 12.12
N ARG A 113 27.03 -28.60 12.13
CA ARG A 113 27.34 -29.47 10.99
C ARG A 113 27.07 -30.93 11.35
N PHE A 114 26.39 -31.62 10.44
CA PHE A 114 26.12 -33.05 10.51
C PHE A 114 26.49 -33.69 9.16
N GLY A 115 27.60 -34.42 9.15
CA GLY A 115 28.20 -34.94 7.91
C GLY A 115 28.54 -33.80 6.93
N ALA A 116 27.96 -33.86 5.72
CA ALA A 116 28.11 -32.84 4.70
C ALA A 116 27.13 -31.66 4.86
N ALA A 117 26.08 -31.80 5.67
CA ALA A 117 25.09 -30.75 5.87
C ALA A 117 25.55 -29.77 6.95
N ALA A 118 25.46 -28.47 6.68
CA ALA A 118 25.63 -27.41 7.65
C ALA A 118 24.34 -26.60 7.78
N GLN A 119 24.02 -26.16 8.98
CA GLN A 119 22.89 -25.30 9.25
C GLN A 119 23.26 -24.24 10.28
N GLU A 120 22.88 -23.00 9.99
CA GLU A 120 23.06 -21.88 10.89
C GLU A 120 22.07 -21.91 12.06
N SER A 121 22.54 -21.46 13.22
CA SER A 121 21.71 -21.15 14.37
C SER A 121 21.00 -19.80 14.17
N TRP A 122 20.02 -19.51 15.02
CA TRP A 122 19.33 -18.22 15.01
C TRP A 122 20.25 -17.03 15.34
N SER A 123 21.32 -17.25 16.12
CA SER A 123 22.29 -16.19 16.45
C SER A 123 23.40 -16.04 15.41
N SER A 124 23.37 -16.79 14.30
CA SER A 124 24.37 -16.66 13.25
C SER A 124 24.36 -15.27 12.58
N PRO A 125 25.52 -14.57 12.50
CA PRO A 125 25.60 -13.29 11.81
C PRO A 125 25.42 -13.43 10.29
N ALA A 126 25.49 -14.65 9.74
CA ALA A 126 25.41 -14.93 8.32
C ALA A 126 24.15 -14.36 7.62
N SER A 127 23.04 -14.28 8.34
CA SER A 127 21.76 -13.75 7.83
C SER A 127 21.20 -12.57 8.63
N ALA A 128 21.94 -12.05 9.61
CA ALA A 128 21.47 -10.98 10.49
C ALA A 128 21.15 -9.67 9.73
N TRP A 129 21.83 -9.42 8.61
CA TRP A 129 21.61 -8.25 7.76
C TRP A 129 20.29 -8.27 6.99
N ARG A 130 19.68 -9.45 6.76
CA ARG A 130 18.54 -9.61 5.83
C ARG A 130 17.32 -8.81 6.24
N PHE A 131 16.93 -8.90 7.50
CA PHE A 131 15.74 -8.22 8.02
C PHE A 131 15.88 -6.68 8.06
N PRO A 132 16.95 -6.10 8.65
CA PRO A 132 17.10 -4.64 8.65
C PRO A 132 17.27 -4.08 7.25
N MET A 133 18.03 -4.76 6.38
CA MET A 133 18.20 -4.34 4.99
C MET A 133 16.88 -4.41 4.20
N GLY A 134 16.16 -5.53 4.29
CA GLY A 134 14.88 -5.69 3.62
C GLY A 134 13.86 -4.65 4.07
N SER A 135 13.81 -4.37 5.38
CA SER A 135 12.95 -3.34 5.95
C SER A 135 13.35 -1.94 5.47
N ALA A 136 14.65 -1.62 5.40
CA ALA A 136 15.13 -0.36 4.84
C ALA A 136 14.73 -0.19 3.37
N LEU A 137 14.90 -1.24 2.55
CA LEU A 137 14.52 -1.25 1.13
C LEU A 137 13.00 -1.16 0.94
N ALA A 138 12.19 -1.66 1.86
CA ALA A 138 10.75 -1.51 1.84
C ALA A 138 10.31 -0.08 2.17
N LEU A 139 10.86 0.50 3.25
CA LEU A 139 10.44 1.78 3.79
C LEU A 139 10.92 2.97 2.96
N LEU A 140 12.12 2.90 2.37
CA LEU A 140 12.71 4.01 1.63
C LEU A 140 11.85 4.48 0.43
N PRO A 141 11.49 3.64 -0.56
CA PRO A 141 10.69 4.08 -1.70
C PRO A 141 9.29 4.52 -1.28
N PHE A 142 8.72 3.91 -0.24
CA PHE A 142 7.42 4.29 0.31
C PHE A 142 7.48 5.68 0.98
N GLY A 143 8.49 5.92 1.82
CA GLY A 143 8.73 7.21 2.48
C GLY A 143 9.00 8.34 1.48
N LEU A 144 9.81 8.08 0.44
CA LEU A 144 10.06 9.02 -0.64
C LEU A 144 8.78 9.36 -1.43
N SER A 145 7.93 8.37 -1.69
CA SER A 145 6.63 8.59 -2.35
C SER A 145 5.70 9.47 -1.51
N MET A 146 5.69 9.29 -0.19
CA MET A 146 4.91 10.12 0.74
C MET A 146 5.44 11.56 0.84
N LEU A 147 6.76 11.72 0.88
CA LEU A 147 7.39 13.05 0.86
C LEU A 147 7.08 13.79 -0.44
N TRP A 148 7.22 13.10 -1.57
CA TRP A 148 6.88 13.65 -2.87
C TRP A 148 5.40 14.06 -2.92
N ALA A 149 4.49 13.19 -2.50
CA ALA A 149 3.05 13.47 -2.46
C ALA A 149 2.74 14.66 -1.54
N GLY A 150 3.34 14.72 -0.35
CA GLY A 150 3.15 15.84 0.58
C GLY A 150 3.66 17.16 0.01
N CYS A 151 4.82 17.17 -0.65
CA CYS A 151 5.37 18.33 -1.35
C CYS A 151 4.49 18.73 -2.56
N TRP A 152 3.97 17.74 -3.29
CA TRP A 152 3.05 17.95 -4.39
C TRP A 152 1.76 18.62 -3.92
N PHE A 153 1.11 18.08 -2.89
CA PHE A 153 -0.11 18.68 -2.30
C PHE A 153 0.12 20.10 -1.81
N ARG A 154 1.29 20.41 -1.23
CA ARG A 154 1.62 21.77 -0.78
C ARG A 154 1.81 22.77 -1.92
N ARG A 155 2.24 22.30 -3.09
CA ARG A 155 2.50 23.15 -4.27
C ARG A 155 1.32 23.19 -5.25
N SER A 156 0.40 22.24 -5.14
CA SER A 156 -0.76 22.13 -6.02
C SER A 156 -1.90 23.00 -5.50
N SER A 157 -2.59 23.70 -6.39
CA SER A 157 -3.83 24.40 -6.04
C SER A 157 -4.90 23.40 -5.61
N ALA A 158 -5.86 23.81 -4.77
CA ALA A 158 -7.00 22.96 -4.37
C ALA A 158 -7.72 22.35 -5.58
N ALA A 159 -7.77 23.10 -6.68
CA ALA A 159 -8.26 22.67 -7.98
C ALA A 159 -7.47 21.51 -8.62
N ALA A 160 -6.14 21.51 -8.50
CA ALA A 160 -5.28 20.45 -9.03
C ALA A 160 -5.32 19.17 -8.17
N VAL A 161 -5.61 19.32 -6.87
CA VAL A 161 -5.69 18.21 -5.91
C VAL A 161 -6.90 17.30 -6.16
N SER A 162 -8.06 17.86 -6.51
CA SER A 162 -9.26 17.08 -6.83
C SER A 162 -9.20 16.37 -8.18
N MET A 163 -8.33 16.83 -9.10
CA MET A 163 -8.23 16.31 -10.47
C MET A 163 -7.05 15.38 -10.75
N ALA A 164 -6.05 15.33 -9.87
CA ALA A 164 -4.84 14.53 -10.11
C ALA A 164 -4.59 13.41 -9.09
N PRO A 165 -5.61 12.64 -8.61
CA PRO A 165 -5.36 11.54 -7.68
C PRO A 165 -4.46 10.47 -8.32
N TRP A 166 -4.56 10.28 -9.65
CA TRP A 166 -3.75 9.28 -10.35
C TRP A 166 -2.26 9.56 -10.27
N GLN A 167 -1.81 10.82 -10.25
CA GLN A 167 -0.37 11.14 -10.15
C GLN A 167 0.18 10.67 -8.82
N VAL A 168 -0.52 10.98 -7.74
CA VAL A 168 -0.15 10.57 -6.39
C VAL A 168 -0.21 9.05 -6.25
N SER A 169 -1.31 8.42 -6.63
CA SER A 169 -1.46 6.96 -6.53
C SER A 169 -0.43 6.21 -7.38
N THR A 170 -0.01 6.75 -8.52
CA THR A 170 1.01 6.11 -9.38
C THR A 170 2.35 5.99 -8.67
N TRP A 171 2.84 7.07 -8.06
CA TRP A 171 4.10 7.06 -7.33
C TRP A 171 4.02 6.15 -6.10
N PHE A 172 2.90 6.18 -5.37
CA PHE A 172 2.68 5.26 -4.25
C PHE A 172 2.70 3.79 -4.67
N MET A 173 2.03 3.43 -5.76
CA MET A 173 2.00 2.04 -6.25
C MET A 173 3.39 1.61 -6.75
N ALA A 174 4.11 2.46 -7.46
CA ALA A 174 5.48 2.19 -7.88
C ALA A 174 6.42 2.02 -6.68
N GLY A 175 6.31 2.90 -5.67
CA GLY A 175 7.11 2.83 -4.45
C GLY A 175 6.80 1.59 -3.61
N ALA A 176 5.52 1.25 -3.44
CA ALA A 176 5.10 0.07 -2.68
C ALA A 176 5.55 -1.23 -3.35
N THR A 177 5.37 -1.36 -4.68
CA THR A 177 5.82 -2.56 -5.41
C THR A 177 7.33 -2.70 -5.35
N LEU A 178 8.08 -1.61 -5.54
CA LEU A 178 9.55 -1.62 -5.43
C LEU A 178 10.00 -2.00 -4.02
N GLY A 179 9.33 -1.47 -2.99
CA GLY A 179 9.60 -1.82 -1.60
C GLY A 179 9.36 -3.30 -1.30
N CYS A 180 8.27 -3.89 -1.81
CA CYS A 180 8.00 -5.32 -1.69
C CYS A 180 9.08 -6.16 -2.40
N VAL A 181 9.49 -5.77 -3.61
CA VAL A 181 10.57 -6.46 -4.35
C VAL A 181 11.87 -6.41 -3.55
N GLY A 182 12.23 -5.24 -3.01
CA GLY A 182 13.44 -5.09 -2.21
C GLY A 182 13.42 -5.91 -0.91
N PHE A 183 12.28 -5.95 -0.23
CA PHE A 183 12.11 -6.77 0.97
C PHE A 183 12.29 -8.26 0.66
N VAL A 184 11.58 -8.77 -0.35
CA VAL A 184 11.66 -10.19 -0.74
C VAL A 184 13.06 -10.56 -1.24
N ALA A 185 13.69 -9.66 -1.99
CA ALA A 185 15.07 -9.83 -2.45
C ALA A 185 16.04 -9.97 -1.27
N SER A 186 15.95 -9.13 -0.24
CA SER A 186 16.80 -9.25 0.96
C SER A 186 16.58 -10.54 1.73
N MET A 187 15.35 -11.06 1.77
CA MET A 187 15.05 -12.30 2.49
C MET A 187 15.57 -13.56 1.78
N THR A 188 15.70 -13.52 0.45
CA THR A 188 16.03 -14.68 -0.39
C THR A 188 17.43 -14.64 -0.99
N ALA A 189 18.06 -13.47 -1.07
CA ALA A 189 19.38 -13.31 -1.67
C ALA A 189 20.50 -14.03 -0.91
N GLY A 190 21.50 -14.48 -1.69
CA GLY A 190 22.76 -15.04 -1.17
C GLY A 190 23.66 -13.98 -0.53
N GLY A 191 23.49 -12.70 -0.90
CA GLY A 191 24.23 -11.59 -0.32
C GLY A 191 23.55 -10.22 -0.52
N PRO A 192 24.07 -9.18 0.14
CA PRO A 192 23.50 -7.83 0.06
C PRO A 192 23.58 -7.23 -1.36
N ARG A 193 24.65 -7.56 -2.11
CA ARG A 193 24.82 -7.10 -3.50
C ARG A 193 23.69 -7.61 -4.38
N ASP A 194 23.36 -8.90 -4.27
CA ASP A 194 22.30 -9.52 -5.07
C ASP A 194 20.94 -8.92 -4.73
N ALA A 195 20.68 -8.67 -3.44
CA ALA A 195 19.45 -8.00 -3.00
C ALA A 195 19.32 -6.60 -3.63
N LEU A 196 20.39 -5.80 -3.62
CA LEU A 196 20.40 -4.46 -4.24
C LEU A 196 20.23 -4.54 -5.76
N LEU A 197 20.89 -5.48 -6.43
CA LEU A 197 20.77 -5.67 -7.87
C LEU A 197 19.35 -6.08 -8.28
N VAL A 198 18.74 -7.03 -7.56
CA VAL A 198 17.34 -7.44 -7.81
C VAL A 198 16.39 -6.27 -7.57
N THR A 199 16.60 -5.48 -6.51
CA THR A 199 15.81 -4.27 -6.26
C THR A 199 15.97 -3.25 -7.38
N ALA A 200 17.19 -3.02 -7.85
CA ALA A 200 17.47 -2.09 -8.93
C ALA A 200 16.83 -2.51 -10.25
N VAL A 201 16.94 -3.79 -10.62
CA VAL A 201 16.24 -4.36 -11.79
C VAL A 201 14.72 -4.27 -11.61
N GLY A 202 14.23 -4.45 -10.39
CA GLY A 202 12.84 -4.31 -9.99
C GLY A 202 12.22 -2.92 -10.25
N MET A 203 13.04 -1.88 -10.43
CA MET A 203 12.55 -0.54 -10.78
C MET A 203 11.74 -0.53 -12.08
N VAL A 204 12.15 -1.32 -13.09
CA VAL A 204 11.48 -1.39 -14.39
C VAL A 204 10.05 -1.96 -14.30
N PRO A 205 9.83 -3.18 -13.74
CA PRO A 205 8.48 -3.71 -13.58
C PRO A 205 7.65 -2.85 -12.62
N SER A 206 8.22 -2.29 -11.55
CA SER A 206 7.50 -1.38 -10.64
C SER A 206 7.01 -0.11 -11.34
N ALA A 207 7.88 0.52 -12.15
CA ALA A 207 7.50 1.67 -12.97
C ALA A 207 6.45 1.30 -14.02
N THR A 208 6.54 0.09 -14.60
CA THR A 208 5.56 -0.41 -15.56
C THR A 208 4.19 -0.61 -14.93
N VAL A 209 4.11 -1.24 -13.74
CA VAL A 209 2.88 -1.39 -12.97
C VAL A 209 2.28 -0.02 -12.62
N GLY A 210 3.12 0.91 -12.15
CA GLY A 210 2.71 2.29 -11.90
C GLY A 210 2.14 2.96 -13.17
N GLY A 211 2.82 2.86 -14.31
CA GLY A 211 2.39 3.41 -15.58
C GLY A 211 1.10 2.79 -16.13
N LEU A 212 0.92 1.48 -15.98
CA LEU A 212 -0.32 0.78 -16.34
C LEU A 212 -1.48 1.23 -15.46
N PHE A 213 -1.26 1.35 -14.16
CA PHE A 213 -2.24 1.85 -13.20
C PHE A 213 -2.62 3.31 -13.50
N ALA A 214 -1.63 4.16 -13.79
CA ALA A 214 -1.83 5.53 -14.26
C ALA A 214 -2.66 5.60 -15.54
N GLY A 215 -2.33 4.76 -16.52
CA GLY A 215 -3.04 4.66 -17.79
C GLY A 215 -4.48 4.20 -17.61
N TRP A 216 -4.72 3.24 -16.72
CA TRP A 216 -6.06 2.78 -16.36
C TRP A 216 -6.88 3.89 -15.69
N LEU A 217 -6.33 4.60 -14.71
CA LEU A 217 -7.00 5.73 -14.06
C LEU A 217 -7.30 6.86 -15.04
N ARG A 218 -6.32 7.25 -15.88
CA ARG A 218 -6.52 8.26 -16.93
C ARG A 218 -7.61 7.86 -17.93
N ARG A 219 -7.67 6.59 -18.32
CA ARG A 219 -8.74 6.08 -19.20
C ARG A 219 -10.09 6.16 -18.52
N ARG A 220 -10.15 5.86 -17.22
CA ARG A 220 -11.37 5.98 -16.41
C ARG A 220 -11.85 7.43 -16.32
N GLU A 221 -10.93 8.37 -16.04
CA GLU A 221 -11.24 9.81 -16.03
C GLU A 221 -11.70 10.31 -17.40
N LYS A 222 -11.04 9.92 -18.50
CA LYS A 222 -11.48 10.28 -19.85
C LYS A 222 -12.89 9.76 -20.18
N ARG A 223 -13.21 8.52 -19.79
CA ARG A 223 -14.54 7.93 -19.99
C ARG A 223 -15.60 8.61 -19.13
N ALA A 224 -15.25 8.98 -17.91
CA ALA A 224 -16.12 9.77 -17.05
C ALA A 224 -16.40 11.16 -17.63
N ALA A 225 -15.37 11.79 -18.20
CA ALA A 225 -15.48 13.13 -18.76
C ALA A 225 -16.24 13.19 -20.10
N ASP A 226 -16.27 12.09 -20.85
CA ASP A 226 -17.00 12.00 -22.11
C ASP A 226 -18.51 11.97 -21.87
N THR A 227 -19.19 13.11 -22.00
CA THR A 227 -20.65 13.22 -21.82
C THR A 227 -21.45 12.98 -23.10
N SER A 228 -20.80 12.65 -24.23
CA SER A 228 -21.43 12.63 -25.55
C SER A 228 -22.54 11.57 -25.71
N GLY A 229 -22.46 10.47 -24.97
CA GLY A 229 -23.47 9.40 -24.99
C GLY A 229 -24.68 9.60 -24.06
N ILE A 230 -24.80 10.73 -23.37
CA ILE A 230 -25.92 11.00 -22.46
C ILE A 230 -27.05 11.62 -23.26
N LEU A 231 -28.07 10.81 -23.56
CA LEU A 231 -29.28 11.25 -24.25
C LEU A 231 -30.42 11.44 -23.24
N PRO A 232 -31.30 12.44 -23.43
CA PRO A 232 -32.44 12.66 -22.55
C PRO A 232 -33.41 11.48 -22.63
N VAL A 233 -33.88 11.02 -21.47
CA VAL A 233 -34.92 9.99 -21.34
C VAL A 233 -36.10 10.60 -20.60
N LEU A 234 -37.25 10.64 -21.26
CA LEU A 234 -38.50 11.04 -20.63
C LEU A 234 -39.01 9.89 -19.77
N THR A 235 -39.30 10.18 -18.50
CA THR A 235 -39.90 9.23 -17.58
C THR A 235 -41.25 9.77 -17.16
N ALA A 236 -42.32 8.98 -17.38
CA ALA A 236 -43.67 9.32 -16.91
C ALA A 236 -43.90 8.92 -15.45
N GLU A 237 -43.13 7.96 -14.94
CA GLU A 237 -43.22 7.52 -13.55
C GLU A 237 -42.39 8.41 -12.63
N ARG A 238 -42.93 8.66 -11.44
CA ARG A 238 -42.20 9.40 -10.41
C ARG A 238 -40.96 8.62 -9.96
N GLN A 239 -39.80 9.23 -10.10
CA GLN A 239 -38.52 8.66 -9.68
C GLN A 239 -37.74 9.67 -8.82
N THR A 240 -37.08 9.18 -7.78
CA THR A 240 -36.09 9.96 -7.02
C THR A 240 -34.68 9.56 -7.48
N VAL A 241 -33.83 10.54 -7.76
CA VAL A 241 -32.47 10.34 -8.25
C VAL A 241 -31.47 11.11 -7.39
N ASP A 242 -30.26 10.57 -7.25
CA ASP A 242 -29.17 11.24 -6.53
C ASP A 242 -28.70 12.43 -7.35
N ALA A 243 -29.06 13.63 -6.93
CA ALA A 243 -28.70 14.85 -7.62
C ALA A 243 -28.74 16.06 -6.69
N ALA A 244 -27.69 16.88 -6.75
CA ALA A 244 -27.56 18.08 -5.95
C ALA A 244 -27.63 19.31 -6.86
N VAL A 245 -28.41 20.31 -6.44
CA VAL A 245 -28.51 21.61 -7.11
C VAL A 245 -27.60 22.59 -6.39
N HIS A 246 -26.80 23.34 -7.15
CA HIS A 246 -25.93 24.38 -6.63
C HIS A 246 -25.98 25.62 -7.50
N GLY A 247 -26.21 26.77 -6.89
CA GLY A 247 -26.17 28.07 -7.56
C GLY A 247 -26.62 29.17 -6.62
N ASP A 248 -26.47 30.42 -7.06
CA ASP A 248 -27.00 31.58 -6.33
C ASP A 248 -28.51 31.74 -6.61
N VAL A 249 -29.30 30.77 -6.14
CA VAL A 249 -30.75 30.65 -6.38
C VAL A 249 -31.47 30.11 -5.15
N SER A 250 -32.74 30.50 -4.95
CA SER A 250 -33.52 30.22 -3.73
C SER A 250 -33.82 28.74 -3.47
N TYR A 251 -33.69 27.89 -4.48
CA TYR A 251 -33.91 26.44 -4.41
C TYR A 251 -32.60 25.63 -4.32
N SER A 252 -31.44 26.29 -4.30
CA SER A 252 -30.14 25.67 -3.98
C SER A 252 -30.01 25.59 -2.46
N VAL A 253 -30.36 24.44 -1.87
CA VAL A 253 -30.34 24.22 -0.42
C VAL A 253 -29.32 23.14 -0.07
N ASP A 254 -28.39 23.46 0.83
CA ASP A 254 -27.42 22.47 1.31
C ASP A 254 -28.12 21.27 1.97
N GLY A 255 -27.67 20.07 1.62
CA GLY A 255 -28.27 18.80 2.07
C GLY A 255 -29.45 18.30 1.23
N PHE A 256 -29.85 19.02 0.18
CA PHE A 256 -30.82 18.54 -0.79
C PHE A 256 -30.10 17.73 -1.88
N ASP A 257 -29.74 16.50 -1.52
CA ASP A 257 -28.92 15.61 -2.36
C ASP A 257 -29.74 14.73 -3.33
N TYR A 258 -31.06 14.96 -3.41
CA TYR A 258 -31.96 14.22 -4.29
C TYR A 258 -32.84 15.14 -5.14
N LEU A 259 -33.12 14.70 -6.36
CA LEU A 259 -34.15 15.27 -7.24
C LEU A 259 -35.30 14.29 -7.42
N VAL A 260 -36.53 14.78 -7.38
CA VAL A 260 -37.74 14.05 -7.78
C VAL A 260 -38.10 14.48 -9.20
N VAL A 261 -38.25 13.51 -10.10
CA VAL A 261 -38.53 13.68 -11.53
C VAL A 261 -39.71 12.79 -11.96
N GLY A 262 -40.38 13.14 -13.06
CA GLY A 262 -41.35 12.30 -13.78
C GLY A 262 -42.83 12.59 -13.56
N ASP A 263 -43.25 12.96 -12.34
CA ASP A 263 -44.64 13.34 -12.03
C ASP A 263 -44.67 14.76 -11.43
N GLY A 264 -45.03 15.73 -12.27
CA GLY A 264 -45.05 17.16 -11.93
C GLY A 264 -43.70 17.89 -12.06
N PRO A 265 -43.56 19.08 -11.45
CA PRO A 265 -42.35 19.89 -11.57
C PRO A 265 -41.16 19.20 -10.89
N VAL A 266 -39.99 19.26 -11.55
CA VAL A 266 -38.74 18.74 -10.99
C VAL A 266 -38.50 19.41 -9.64
N SER A 267 -38.21 18.63 -8.60
CA SER A 267 -38.10 19.17 -7.24
C SER A 267 -36.89 18.62 -6.50
N ALA A 268 -36.12 19.49 -5.85
CA ALA A 268 -35.05 19.10 -4.94
C ALA A 268 -35.60 18.71 -3.56
N THR A 269 -34.97 17.74 -2.91
CA THR A 269 -35.38 17.24 -1.59
C THR A 269 -34.20 16.60 -0.85
N PRO A 270 -34.16 16.66 0.48
CA PRO A 270 -33.21 15.90 1.31
C PRO A 270 -33.67 14.45 1.53
N ASP A 271 -34.91 14.11 1.18
CA ASP A 271 -35.49 12.78 1.44
C ASP A 271 -35.20 11.82 0.29
N PRO A 272 -34.51 10.68 0.53
CA PRO A 272 -34.27 9.67 -0.50
C PRO A 272 -35.57 9.04 -1.05
N ALA A 273 -36.66 9.03 -0.27
CA ALA A 273 -37.97 8.59 -0.76
C ALA A 273 -38.70 9.70 -1.54
N GLY A 274 -38.15 10.92 -1.53
CA GLY A 274 -38.68 12.11 -2.18
C GLY A 274 -40.06 12.54 -1.69
N ARG A 275 -40.48 12.17 -0.49
CA ARG A 275 -41.84 12.42 0.01
C ARG A 275 -41.99 13.80 0.63
N VAL A 276 -40.97 14.30 1.33
CA VAL A 276 -41.03 15.53 2.14
C VAL A 276 -40.10 16.64 1.64
N ALA A 277 -40.29 17.85 2.17
CA ALA A 277 -39.41 19.02 1.99
C ALA A 277 -39.01 19.30 0.52
N ARG A 278 -39.98 19.19 -0.40
CA ARG A 278 -39.74 19.43 -1.83
C ARG A 278 -39.62 20.92 -2.13
N ARG A 279 -38.58 21.29 -2.87
CA ARG A 279 -38.40 22.61 -3.47
C ARG A 279 -38.48 22.46 -4.98
N ALA A 280 -39.58 22.91 -5.57
CA ALA A 280 -39.75 22.88 -7.01
C ALA A 280 -38.68 23.76 -7.68
N LEU A 281 -38.05 23.22 -8.72
CA LEU A 281 -37.20 23.97 -9.63
C LEU A 281 -38.12 24.77 -10.56
N PRO A 282 -37.78 26.02 -10.89
CA PRO A 282 -38.62 26.85 -11.74
C PRO A 282 -38.58 26.40 -13.20
N GLU A 283 -39.68 26.60 -13.91
CA GLU A 283 -39.82 26.30 -15.35
C GLU A 283 -38.93 27.20 -16.23
N THR A 284 -38.46 28.33 -15.69
CA THR A 284 -37.48 29.24 -16.33
C THR A 284 -36.08 28.63 -16.47
N LEU A 285 -35.82 27.51 -15.82
CA LEU A 285 -34.52 26.84 -15.84
C LEU A 285 -34.27 26.19 -17.20
N THR A 286 -33.29 26.71 -17.93
CA THR A 286 -32.92 26.22 -19.27
C THR A 286 -31.60 25.46 -19.24
N VAL A 287 -31.57 24.24 -19.80
CA VAL A 287 -30.34 23.45 -19.88
C VAL A 287 -29.40 24.05 -20.95
N GLN A 288 -28.16 24.35 -20.57
CA GLN A 288 -27.16 24.89 -21.49
C GLN A 288 -26.20 23.83 -22.03
N ARG A 289 -25.57 23.06 -21.13
CA ARG A 289 -24.60 22.03 -21.52
C ARG A 289 -24.41 20.95 -20.46
N LEU A 290 -23.97 19.79 -20.93
CA LEU A 290 -23.49 18.68 -20.10
C LEU A 290 -21.97 18.70 -20.08
N ARG A 291 -21.38 18.59 -18.89
CA ARG A 291 -19.93 18.46 -18.75
C ARG A 291 -19.54 17.57 -17.57
N SER A 292 -18.27 17.21 -17.53
CA SER A 292 -17.66 16.61 -16.35
C SER A 292 -17.52 17.62 -15.20
N LEU A 293 -17.29 17.08 -14.01
CA LEU A 293 -16.89 17.88 -12.86
C LEU A 293 -15.61 18.69 -13.18
N ARG A 294 -15.58 19.93 -12.71
CA ARG A 294 -14.50 20.91 -12.84
C ARG A 294 -13.98 21.33 -11.47
N PRO A 295 -12.79 21.93 -11.39
CA PRO A 295 -12.22 22.31 -10.10
C PRO A 295 -12.96 23.46 -9.41
N GLN A 296 -13.74 24.23 -10.17
CA GLN A 296 -14.57 25.32 -9.63
C GLN A 296 -15.91 24.81 -9.05
N ASP A 297 -16.25 23.53 -9.26
CA ASP A 297 -17.48 22.96 -8.73
C ASP A 297 -17.38 22.71 -7.21
N PRO A 298 -18.51 22.60 -6.50
CA PRO A 298 -18.52 22.31 -5.08
C PRO A 298 -17.67 21.10 -4.69
N ALA A 299 -16.76 21.29 -3.73
CA ALA A 299 -15.78 20.28 -3.32
C ALA A 299 -16.44 18.97 -2.82
N GLY A 300 -17.63 19.05 -2.22
CA GLY A 300 -18.38 17.89 -1.72
C GLY A 300 -18.93 16.96 -2.81
N TRP A 301 -19.08 17.43 -4.05
CA TRP A 301 -19.65 16.62 -5.13
C TRP A 301 -18.77 15.44 -5.52
N TYR A 302 -17.45 15.60 -5.40
CA TYR A 302 -16.52 14.51 -5.67
C TYR A 302 -16.71 13.34 -4.69
N SER A 303 -16.98 13.63 -3.40
CA SER A 303 -17.26 12.58 -2.40
C SER A 303 -18.62 11.91 -2.57
N VAL A 304 -19.64 12.65 -3.04
CA VAL A 304 -21.02 12.15 -3.15
C VAL A 304 -21.24 11.36 -4.44
N PHE A 305 -20.80 11.91 -5.58
CA PHE A 305 -21.06 11.34 -6.91
C PHE A 305 -19.86 10.57 -7.48
N GLY A 306 -18.68 10.72 -6.88
CA GLY A 306 -17.46 10.05 -7.31
C GLY A 306 -16.99 10.47 -8.70
N HIS A 307 -16.20 9.61 -9.34
CA HIS A 307 -15.67 9.85 -10.68
C HIS A 307 -16.73 9.86 -11.78
N ASP A 308 -17.92 9.32 -11.54
CA ASP A 308 -19.00 9.24 -12.54
C ASP A 308 -19.97 10.43 -12.45
N CYS A 309 -19.53 11.53 -11.82
CA CYS A 309 -20.32 12.76 -11.69
C CYS A 309 -20.46 13.47 -13.05
N VAL A 310 -21.70 13.78 -13.41
CA VAL A 310 -22.06 14.61 -14.56
C VAL A 310 -22.68 15.88 -14.03
N VAL A 311 -22.22 17.02 -14.54
CA VAL A 311 -22.74 18.33 -14.21
C VAL A 311 -23.57 18.84 -15.39
N ILE A 312 -24.85 19.07 -15.15
CA ILE A 312 -25.78 19.71 -16.05
C ILE A 312 -25.75 21.20 -15.72
N GLU A 313 -25.15 22.00 -16.60
CA GLU A 313 -25.19 23.46 -16.47
C GLU A 313 -26.51 23.97 -17.01
N CYS A 314 -27.23 24.68 -16.16
CA CYS A 314 -28.50 25.30 -16.45
C CYS A 314 -28.39 26.82 -16.23
N ARG A 315 -29.31 27.57 -16.84
CA ARG A 315 -29.46 29.02 -16.64
C ARG A 315 -30.88 29.32 -16.20
N ASP A 316 -30.98 30.11 -15.13
CA ASP A 316 -32.23 30.64 -14.60
C ASP A 316 -32.11 32.16 -14.53
N GLY A 317 -32.71 32.85 -15.50
CA GLY A 317 -32.48 34.29 -15.69
C GLY A 317 -31.00 34.60 -15.94
N ASP A 318 -30.38 35.35 -15.03
CA ASP A 318 -28.95 35.69 -15.07
C ASP A 318 -28.06 34.77 -14.20
N HIS A 319 -28.67 33.84 -13.47
CA HIS A 319 -27.96 32.95 -12.57
C HIS A 319 -27.57 31.65 -13.30
N THR A 320 -26.32 31.22 -13.08
CA THR A 320 -25.86 29.89 -13.49
C THR A 320 -26.20 28.89 -12.40
N VAL A 321 -26.89 27.82 -12.77
CA VAL A 321 -27.30 26.75 -11.87
C VAL A 321 -26.61 25.47 -12.31
N LEU A 322 -25.93 24.81 -11.39
CA LEU A 322 -25.23 23.56 -11.61
C LEU A 322 -26.02 22.44 -10.97
N ILE A 323 -26.37 21.42 -11.73
CA ILE A 323 -27.01 20.21 -11.22
C ILE A 323 -26.03 19.05 -11.39
N ALA A 324 -25.50 18.55 -10.27
CA ALA A 324 -24.64 17.36 -10.28
C ALA A 324 -25.46 16.11 -10.05
N THR A 325 -25.19 15.05 -10.82
CA THR A 325 -25.81 13.74 -10.65
C THR A 325 -24.85 12.64 -11.11
N ARG A 326 -25.20 11.37 -10.86
CA ARG A 326 -24.44 10.23 -11.39
C ARG A 326 -24.74 10.06 -12.88
N ARG A 327 -23.74 9.63 -13.64
CA ARG A 327 -23.86 9.37 -15.09
C ARG A 327 -25.05 8.48 -15.46
N ARG A 328 -25.41 7.50 -14.63
CA ARG A 328 -26.56 6.60 -14.87
C ARG A 328 -27.92 7.29 -14.72
N GLN A 329 -28.01 8.33 -13.89
CA GLN A 329 -29.23 9.09 -13.62
C GLN A 329 -29.34 10.35 -14.50
N ALA A 330 -28.22 10.82 -15.06
CA ALA A 330 -28.16 11.99 -15.93
C ALA A 330 -29.17 11.97 -17.11
N PRO A 331 -29.43 10.85 -17.82
CA PRO A 331 -30.46 10.79 -18.86
C PRO A 331 -31.85 11.19 -18.39
N VAL A 332 -32.25 10.71 -17.20
CA VAL A 332 -33.58 10.96 -16.63
C VAL A 332 -33.71 12.39 -16.13
N VAL A 333 -32.67 12.89 -15.43
CA VAL A 333 -32.63 14.29 -14.98
C VAL A 333 -32.69 15.22 -16.18
N LEU A 334 -31.88 14.98 -17.20
CA LEU A 334 -31.85 15.78 -18.41
C LEU A 334 -33.19 15.78 -19.15
N GLY A 335 -33.84 14.61 -19.28
CA GLY A 335 -35.16 14.50 -19.90
C GLY A 335 -36.22 15.30 -19.14
N ALA A 336 -36.22 15.22 -17.80
CA ALA A 336 -37.17 15.95 -16.96
C ALA A 336 -36.98 17.47 -17.03
N LEU A 337 -35.73 17.96 -17.03
CA LEU A 337 -35.43 19.39 -17.15
C LEU A 337 -35.81 19.94 -18.52
N LEU A 338 -35.54 19.19 -19.60
CA LEU A 338 -35.94 19.60 -20.94
C LEU A 338 -37.45 19.65 -21.11
N ALA A 339 -38.18 18.65 -20.58
CA ALA A 339 -39.65 18.64 -20.60
C ALA A 339 -40.24 19.85 -19.86
N ALA A 340 -39.69 20.19 -18.69
CA ALA A 340 -40.13 21.33 -17.89
C ALA A 340 -39.91 22.68 -18.60
N SER A 341 -38.84 22.82 -19.40
CA SER A 341 -38.58 24.06 -20.15
C SER A 341 -39.44 24.26 -21.39
N THR A 342 -40.17 23.23 -21.82
CA THR A 342 -41.02 23.26 -23.03
C THR A 342 -42.51 23.36 -22.75
N GLY A 343 -42.93 23.19 -21.49
CA GLY A 343 -44.32 23.34 -21.05
C GLY A 343 -44.61 24.78 -20.66
#